data_AF-A0A8I1N4N3-F1
#
_entry.id   AF-A0A8I1N4N3-F1
#
_cell.length_a   1.000
_cell.length_b   1.000
_cell.length_c   1.000
_cell.angle_alpha   90.00
_cell.angle_beta   90.00
_cell.angle_gamma   90.00
#
_symmetry.space_group_name_H-M   'P 1'
#
loop_
_entity.id
_entity.type
_entity.pdbx_description
1 polymer ?
#
loop_
_entity_poly.entity_id
_entity_poly.type
_entity_poly.pdbx_seq_one_letter_code
_entity_poly.pdbx_strand_id
1 'polypeptide(L)'
;MTRTFAPLLAALLLACAPMAHAAPQAEAAAPAASDVVKVIYHINDAAVARAAMNNINNELNASPTDRIVVVAHGKGIDFLLNDAKDDKGDFESQVAALKNRGVDFRVCNNTLHSRKLGSDDVIMEARVVPSGVAELARLQAREGYVYIKP
;
A
#
# COMPACT_ATOMS: atom_id res chain seq x y z
N MET A 1 100.88 22.20 -15.92
CA MET A 1 99.64 21.76 -16.61
C MET A 1 99.10 20.57 -15.83
N THR A 2 98.17 20.81 -14.90
CA THR A 2 96.72 20.47 -15.01
C THR A 2 96.47 18.97 -14.95
N ARG A 3 95.59 18.38 -14.12
CA ARG A 3 94.56 18.86 -13.18
C ARG A 3 94.12 17.62 -12.37
N THR A 4 93.87 17.81 -11.08
CA THR A 4 93.15 16.88 -10.17
C THR A 4 91.65 16.87 -10.47
N PHE A 5 90.98 15.72 -10.39
CA PHE A 5 89.52 15.63 -10.22
C PHE A 5 89.13 14.35 -9.46
N ALA A 6 88.53 14.55 -8.29
CA ALA A 6 87.54 13.70 -7.63
C ALA A 6 86.27 14.57 -7.47
N PRO A 7 85.23 14.12 -6.75
CA PRO A 7 84.34 12.97 -6.93
C PRO A 7 82.89 13.46 -7.14
N LEU A 8 81.91 12.62 -7.50
CA LEU A 8 80.50 12.97 -7.27
C LEU A 8 79.61 11.72 -7.15
N LEU A 9 79.42 11.28 -5.91
CA LEU A 9 78.26 10.53 -5.48
C LEU A 9 77.11 11.55 -5.32
N ALA A 10 76.03 11.40 -6.08
CA ALA A 10 74.79 12.14 -5.87
C ALA A 10 73.69 11.16 -5.44
N ALA A 11 73.19 11.39 -4.23
CA ALA A 11 72.05 10.72 -3.62
C ALA A 11 70.72 11.22 -4.21
N LEU A 12 69.70 10.36 -4.26
CA LEU A 12 68.31 10.78 -4.26
C LEU A 12 67.45 9.74 -3.52
N LEU A 13 67.27 9.93 -2.22
CA LEU A 13 66.32 9.20 -1.39
C LEU A 13 64.93 9.83 -1.60
N LEU A 14 64.04 9.09 -2.25
CA LEU A 14 62.65 9.47 -2.47
C LEU A 14 61.83 9.13 -1.21
N ALA A 15 61.47 10.16 -0.43
CA ALA A 15 60.59 10.00 0.73
C ALA A 15 59.13 9.80 0.28
N CYS A 16 58.52 8.69 0.68
CA CYS A 16 57.12 8.37 0.41
C CYS A 16 56.28 8.77 1.63
N ALA A 17 55.40 9.76 1.50
CA ALA A 17 54.44 10.15 2.53
C ALA A 17 53.11 9.40 2.34
N PRO A 18 52.50 8.82 3.40
CA PRO A 18 51.22 8.14 3.26
C PRO A 18 50.07 9.17 3.25
N MET A 19 49.26 9.15 2.19
CA MET A 19 48.02 9.91 2.13
C MET A 19 46.95 9.25 3.00
N ALA A 20 46.55 9.93 4.08
CA ALA A 20 45.42 9.55 4.91
C ALA A 20 44.12 9.63 4.09
N HIS A 21 43.52 8.47 3.80
CA HIS A 21 42.18 8.38 3.23
C HIS A 21 41.15 8.65 4.32
N ALA A 22 40.43 9.78 4.22
CA ALA A 22 39.25 10.04 5.02
C ALA A 22 38.13 9.08 4.57
N ALA A 23 37.68 8.20 5.49
CA ALA A 23 36.52 7.35 5.27
C ALA A 23 35.24 8.20 5.23
N PRO A 24 34.28 7.91 4.33
CA PRO A 24 33.00 8.60 4.33
C PRO A 24 32.25 8.30 5.63
N GLN A 25 31.83 9.36 6.32
CA GLN A 25 30.99 9.24 7.52
C GLN A 25 29.63 8.68 7.11
N ALA A 26 29.18 7.63 7.81
CA ALA A 26 27.84 7.09 7.66
C ALA A 26 26.82 8.17 8.04
N GLU A 27 26.19 8.75 7.02
CA GLU A 27 25.07 9.66 7.22
C GLU A 27 23.92 8.84 7.80
N ALA A 28 23.53 9.15 9.03
CA ALA A 28 22.40 8.52 9.68
C ALA A 28 21.16 8.76 8.82
N ALA A 29 20.64 7.68 8.22
CA ALA A 29 19.43 7.72 7.43
C ALA A 29 18.32 8.39 8.25
N ALA A 30 17.70 9.41 7.67
CA ALA A 30 16.50 10.03 8.20
C ALA A 30 15.44 8.95 8.51
N PRO A 31 14.60 9.12 9.53
CA PRO A 31 13.58 8.13 9.89
C PRO A 31 12.72 7.84 8.66
N ALA A 32 12.56 6.56 8.34
CA ALA A 32 11.73 6.10 7.23
C ALA A 32 10.32 6.72 7.36
N ALA A 33 9.83 7.28 6.26
CA ALA A 33 8.43 7.65 6.13
C ALA A 33 7.55 6.47 6.57
N SER A 34 6.52 6.73 7.38
CA SER A 34 5.67 5.70 7.99
C SER A 34 5.34 4.56 7.02
N ASP A 35 5.67 3.32 7.38
CA ASP A 35 5.49 2.06 6.61
C ASP A 35 4.03 1.68 6.32
N VAL A 36 3.09 2.63 6.44
CA VAL A 36 1.66 2.41 6.26
C VAL A 36 1.34 2.45 4.77
N VAL A 37 1.07 1.29 4.18
CA VAL A 37 0.54 1.22 2.81
C VAL A 37 -0.95 1.48 2.84
N LYS A 38 -1.43 2.27 1.88
CA LYS A 38 -2.86 2.54 1.67
C LYS A 38 -3.30 1.72 0.47
N VAL A 39 -4.33 0.88 0.63
CA VAL A 39 -4.77 -0.06 -0.42
C VAL A 39 -6.26 0.08 -0.65
N ILE A 40 -6.65 0.11 -1.92
CA ILE A 40 -8.05 -0.01 -2.33
C ILE A 40 -8.30 -1.33 -3.04
N TYR A 41 -9.30 -2.06 -2.58
CA TYR A 41 -9.86 -3.22 -3.26
C TYR A 41 -11.10 -2.82 -4.04
N HIS A 42 -11.09 -3.06 -5.35
CA HIS A 42 -12.23 -2.81 -6.22
C HIS A 42 -12.99 -4.10 -6.49
N ILE A 43 -14.21 -4.18 -5.98
CA ILE A 43 -15.13 -5.30 -6.21
C ILE A 43 -16.31 -4.82 -7.06
N ASN A 44 -16.36 -5.24 -8.34
CA ASN A 44 -17.51 -4.98 -9.22
C ASN A 44 -18.37 -6.22 -9.51
N ASP A 45 -17.98 -7.37 -8.95
CA ASP A 45 -18.71 -8.64 -9.00
C ASP A 45 -18.63 -9.30 -7.62
N ALA A 46 -19.76 -9.66 -7.03
CA ALA A 46 -19.79 -10.28 -5.70
C ALA A 46 -19.26 -11.72 -5.71
N ALA A 47 -19.15 -12.37 -6.88
CA ALA A 47 -18.60 -13.72 -6.99
C ALA A 47 -17.15 -13.81 -6.46
N VAL A 48 -16.38 -12.72 -6.51
CA VAL A 48 -15.00 -12.67 -6.00
C VAL A 48 -14.90 -12.18 -4.56
N ALA A 49 -16.00 -11.80 -3.91
CA ALA A 49 -15.99 -11.12 -2.61
C ALA A 49 -15.32 -11.96 -1.52
N ARG A 50 -15.59 -13.28 -1.46
CA ARG A 50 -14.93 -14.18 -0.50
C ARG A 50 -13.42 -14.23 -0.71
N ALA A 51 -12.98 -14.36 -1.96
CA ALA A 51 -11.55 -14.37 -2.29
C ALA A 51 -10.90 -13.02 -1.94
N ALA A 52 -11.56 -11.91 -2.26
CA ALA A 52 -11.10 -10.57 -1.91
C ALA A 52 -10.94 -10.38 -0.40
N MET A 53 -11.94 -10.76 0.40
CA MET A 53 -11.89 -10.68 1.87
C MET A 53 -10.82 -11.61 2.48
N ASN A 54 -10.57 -12.77 1.86
CA ASN A 54 -9.45 -13.63 2.26
C ASN A 54 -8.10 -12.98 1.95
N ASN A 55 -7.95 -12.35 0.78
CA ASN A 55 -6.73 -11.62 0.43
C ASN A 55 -6.49 -10.44 1.38
N ILE A 56 -7.53 -9.68 1.73
CA ILE A 56 -7.46 -8.61 2.74
C ILE A 56 -7.01 -9.14 4.09
N ASN A 57 -7.55 -10.28 4.54
CA ASN A 57 -7.11 -10.90 5.79
C ASN A 57 -5.63 -11.28 5.76
N ASN A 58 -5.17 -11.85 4.64
CA ASN A 58 -3.76 -12.22 4.45
C ASN A 58 -2.85 -10.99 4.44
N GLU A 59 -3.27 -9.93 3.74
CA GLU A 59 -2.57 -8.63 3.69
C GLU A 59 -2.42 -8.05 5.10
N LEU A 60 -3.51 -7.95 5.87
CA LEU A 60 -3.47 -7.45 7.25
C LEU A 60 -2.71 -8.37 8.22
N ASN A 61 -2.51 -9.64 7.90
CA ASN A 61 -1.66 -10.52 8.70
C ASN A 61 -0.17 -10.28 8.42
N ALA A 62 0.18 -9.92 7.18
CA ALA A 62 1.55 -9.62 6.78
C ALA A 62 1.94 -8.16 7.05
N SER A 63 0.99 -7.22 6.90
CA SER A 63 1.14 -5.80 7.17
C SER A 63 -0.05 -5.28 8.01
N PRO A 64 0.00 -5.47 9.34
CA PRO A 64 -1.11 -5.11 10.23
C PRO A 64 -1.42 -3.61 10.30
N THR A 65 -0.52 -2.77 9.79
CA THR A 65 -0.65 -1.31 9.79
C THR A 65 -1.29 -0.76 8.52
N ASP A 66 -1.53 -1.60 7.50
CA ASP A 66 -2.08 -1.16 6.22
C ASP A 66 -3.50 -0.62 6.37
N ARG A 67 -3.79 0.42 5.58
CA ARG A 67 -5.10 1.07 5.54
C ARG A 67 -5.85 0.60 4.31
N ILE A 68 -6.83 -0.26 4.53
CA ILE A 68 -7.57 -0.90 3.45
C ILE A 68 -8.97 -0.29 3.32
N VAL A 69 -9.31 0.08 2.09
CA VAL A 69 -10.67 0.49 1.70
C VAL A 69 -11.19 -0.47 0.64
N VAL A 70 -12.38 -1.00 0.84
CA VAL A 70 -13.08 -1.80 -0.17
C VAL A 70 -14.13 -0.91 -0.83
N VAL A 71 -14.07 -0.75 -2.15
CA VAL A 71 -15.08 -0.01 -2.91
C VAL A 71 -15.84 -0.98 -3.80
N ALA A 72 -17.14 -1.07 -3.57
CA ALA A 72 -18.06 -1.92 -4.28
C ALA A 72 -19.03 -1.12 -5.18
N HIS A 73 -19.22 -1.59 -6.41
CA HIS A 73 -20.23 -1.05 -7.32
C HIS A 73 -20.75 -2.11 -8.30
N GLY A 74 -21.82 -1.83 -9.04
CA GLY A 74 -22.42 -2.81 -9.96
C GLY A 74 -22.96 -4.05 -9.23
N LYS A 75 -22.61 -5.24 -9.72
CA LYS A 75 -22.95 -6.50 -9.01
C LYS A 75 -22.11 -6.72 -7.76
N GLY A 76 -20.97 -6.03 -7.65
CA GLY A 76 -20.08 -6.11 -6.51
C GLY A 76 -20.69 -5.64 -5.19
N ILE A 77 -21.83 -4.94 -5.19
CA ILE A 77 -22.48 -4.53 -3.94
C ILE A 77 -23.22 -5.67 -3.24
N ASP A 78 -23.51 -6.78 -3.92
CA ASP A 78 -24.44 -7.81 -3.43
C ASP A 78 -24.01 -8.42 -2.08
N PHE A 79 -22.71 -8.52 -1.83
CA PHE A 79 -22.19 -9.06 -0.57
C PHE A 79 -22.26 -8.08 0.61
N LEU A 80 -22.59 -6.81 0.36
CA LEU A 80 -22.72 -5.74 1.36
C LEU A 80 -24.19 -5.34 1.60
N LEU A 81 -25.14 -6.07 1.02
CA LEU A 81 -26.56 -5.89 1.29
C LEU A 81 -26.99 -6.71 2.51
N ASN A 82 -28.04 -6.28 3.18
CA ASN A 82 -28.62 -7.04 4.30
C ASN A 82 -29.01 -8.46 3.85
N ASP A 83 -28.83 -9.43 4.75
CA ASP A 83 -29.13 -10.85 4.52
C ASP A 83 -28.38 -11.51 3.34
N ALA A 84 -27.33 -10.85 2.82
CA ALA A 84 -26.52 -11.37 1.73
C ALA A 84 -25.80 -12.67 2.14
N LYS A 85 -25.90 -13.67 1.27
CA LYS A 85 -25.30 -15.00 1.47
C LYS A 85 -24.95 -15.68 0.16
N ASP A 86 -23.97 -16.59 0.24
CA ASP A 86 -23.60 -17.53 -0.81
C ASP A 86 -23.69 -18.98 -0.29
N ASP A 87 -23.19 -19.93 -1.07
CA ASP A 87 -23.13 -21.35 -0.69
C ASP A 87 -22.31 -21.62 0.58
N LYS A 88 -21.51 -20.64 1.05
CA LYS A 88 -20.65 -20.73 2.24
C LYS A 88 -21.25 -20.03 3.46
N GLY A 89 -22.41 -19.40 3.33
CA GLY A 89 -23.12 -18.72 4.41
C GLY A 89 -23.26 -17.22 4.21
N ASP A 90 -23.50 -16.49 5.29
CA ASP A 90 -23.64 -15.04 5.31
C ASP A 90 -22.30 -14.33 5.04
N PHE A 91 -22.38 -13.14 4.45
CA PHE A 91 -21.20 -12.27 4.27
C PHE A 91 -20.93 -11.37 5.48
N GLU A 92 -21.97 -11.00 6.22
CA GLU A 92 -21.94 -9.99 7.27
C GLU A 92 -20.92 -10.31 8.38
N SER A 93 -20.89 -11.56 8.85
CA SER A 93 -19.90 -11.99 9.85
C SER A 93 -18.44 -11.76 9.41
N GLN A 94 -18.12 -12.04 8.14
CA GLN A 94 -16.79 -11.84 7.59
C GLN A 94 -16.48 -10.35 7.39
N VAL A 95 -17.47 -9.56 6.95
CA VAL A 95 -17.33 -8.11 6.79
C VAL A 95 -17.12 -7.43 8.15
N ALA A 96 -17.90 -7.80 9.16
CA ALA A 96 -17.78 -7.29 10.52
C ALA A 96 -16.40 -7.61 11.13
N ALA A 97 -15.89 -8.82 10.91
CA ALA A 97 -14.55 -9.20 11.36
C ALA A 97 -13.47 -8.30 10.72
N LEU A 98 -13.55 -8.03 9.42
CA LEU A 98 -12.63 -7.12 8.73
C LEU A 98 -12.80 -5.66 9.15
N LYS A 99 -14.04 -5.21 9.36
CA LYS A 99 -14.34 -3.87 9.87
C LYS A 99 -13.70 -3.63 11.23
N ASN A 100 -13.76 -4.62 12.12
CA ASN A 100 -13.10 -4.58 13.43
C ASN A 100 -11.56 -4.52 13.34
N ARG A 101 -10.99 -4.93 12.21
CA ARG A 101 -9.57 -4.78 11.89
C ARG A 101 -9.24 -3.46 11.17
N GLY A 102 -10.21 -2.55 11.02
CA GLY A 102 -10.01 -1.23 10.42
C GLY A 102 -10.29 -1.14 8.91
N VAL A 103 -10.81 -2.21 8.29
CA VAL A 103 -11.18 -2.17 6.86
C VAL A 103 -12.43 -1.31 6.66
N ASP A 104 -12.39 -0.43 5.67
CA ASP A 104 -13.48 0.50 5.38
C ASP A 104 -14.23 0.13 4.10
N PHE A 105 -15.46 -0.35 4.24
CA PHE A 105 -16.33 -0.77 3.14
C PHE A 105 -17.17 0.40 2.62
N ARG A 106 -17.13 0.63 1.31
CA ARG A 106 -17.81 1.74 0.61
C ARG A 106 -18.68 1.20 -0.52
N VAL A 107 -19.96 1.57 -0.49
CA VAL A 107 -20.96 1.17 -1.51
C VAL A 107 -21.31 2.34 -2.40
N CYS A 108 -21.35 2.12 -3.71
CA CYS A 108 -21.67 3.13 -4.71
C CYS A 108 -23.17 3.50 -4.72
N ASN A 109 -23.49 4.76 -4.40
CA ASN A 109 -24.85 5.28 -4.41
C ASN A 109 -25.52 5.22 -5.78
N ASN A 110 -24.78 5.52 -6.87
CA ASN A 110 -25.31 5.37 -8.23
C ASN A 110 -25.76 3.92 -8.51
N THR A 111 -25.05 2.93 -7.96
CA THR A 111 -25.45 1.52 -8.11
C THR A 111 -26.74 1.26 -7.35
N LEU A 112 -26.83 1.68 -6.08
CA LEU A 112 -28.04 1.55 -5.27
C LEU A 112 -29.25 2.16 -6.00
N HIS A 113 -29.15 3.42 -6.44
CA HIS A 113 -30.22 4.09 -7.18
C HIS A 113 -30.61 3.34 -8.46
N SER A 114 -29.65 2.92 -9.28
CA SER A 114 -29.94 2.19 -10.52
C SER A 114 -30.65 0.85 -10.27
N ARG A 115 -30.45 0.27 -9.09
CA ARG A 115 -31.03 -0.99 -8.65
C ARG A 115 -32.26 -0.81 -7.76
N LYS A 116 -32.71 0.43 -7.55
CA LYS A 116 -33.85 0.79 -6.69
C LYS A 116 -33.68 0.33 -5.23
N LEU A 117 -32.46 0.44 -4.73
CA LEU A 117 -32.10 0.16 -3.33
C LEU A 117 -31.84 1.48 -2.59
N GLY A 118 -32.13 1.48 -1.29
CA GLY A 118 -31.83 2.55 -0.35
C GLY A 118 -30.53 2.28 0.43
N SER A 119 -30.15 3.25 1.27
CA SER A 119 -29.02 3.07 2.20
C SER A 119 -29.32 2.09 3.33
N ASP A 120 -30.59 1.91 3.64
CA ASP A 120 -31.13 0.95 4.61
C ASP A 120 -31.05 -0.50 4.14
N ASP A 121 -30.88 -0.75 2.84
CA ASP A 121 -30.60 -2.08 2.28
C ASP A 121 -29.13 -2.53 2.47
N VAL A 122 -28.26 -1.63 2.92
CA VAL A 122 -26.81 -1.86 3.09
C VAL A 122 -26.51 -2.19 4.56
N ILE A 123 -25.64 -3.17 4.79
CA ILE A 123 -25.20 -3.54 6.14
C ILE A 123 -24.52 -2.36 6.86
N MET A 124 -24.60 -2.32 8.19
CA MET A 124 -24.13 -1.20 8.99
C MET A 124 -22.61 -0.99 8.95
N GLU A 125 -21.83 -2.03 8.63
CA GLU A 125 -20.38 -1.99 8.51
C GLU A 125 -19.91 -1.17 7.31
N ALA A 126 -20.76 -1.06 6.28
CA ALA A 126 -20.49 -0.36 5.06
C ALA A 126 -21.13 1.03 5.05
N ARG A 127 -20.49 1.99 4.39
CA ARG A 127 -21.06 3.31 4.17
C ARG A 127 -21.28 3.60 2.70
N VAL A 128 -22.26 4.44 2.40
CA VAL A 128 -22.57 4.83 1.03
C VAL A 128 -21.69 6.02 0.60
N VAL A 129 -21.13 5.93 -0.61
CA VAL A 129 -20.39 7.02 -1.27
C VAL A 129 -21.09 7.43 -2.57
N PRO A 130 -21.01 8.70 -3.01
CA PRO A 130 -21.76 9.17 -4.18
C PRO A 130 -21.51 8.35 -5.46
N SER A 131 -20.26 7.96 -5.71
CA SER A 131 -19.88 7.15 -6.88
C SER A 131 -18.65 6.29 -6.57
N GLY A 132 -18.76 4.98 -6.79
CA GLY A 132 -17.66 4.02 -6.58
C GLY A 132 -16.47 4.28 -7.48
N VAL A 133 -16.70 4.54 -8.79
CA VAL A 133 -15.59 4.80 -9.73
C VAL A 133 -14.88 6.12 -9.42
N ALA A 134 -15.64 7.17 -9.07
CA ALA A 134 -15.05 8.45 -8.67
C ALA A 134 -14.25 8.29 -7.36
N GLU A 135 -14.74 7.46 -6.44
CA GLU A 135 -14.06 7.18 -5.17
C GLU A 135 -12.75 6.43 -5.37
N LEU A 136 -12.74 5.41 -6.23
CA LEU A 136 -11.52 4.70 -6.64
C LEU A 136 -10.48 5.67 -7.24
N ALA A 137 -10.93 6.55 -8.14
CA ALA A 137 -10.05 7.54 -8.78
C ALA A 137 -9.51 8.56 -7.78
N ARG A 138 -10.36 9.06 -6.85
CA ARG A 138 -9.98 10.01 -5.80
C ARG A 138 -8.94 9.40 -4.86
N LEU A 139 -9.17 8.16 -4.39
CA LEU A 139 -8.27 7.46 -3.49
C LEU A 139 -6.90 7.19 -4.15
N GLN A 140 -6.88 6.71 -5.40
CA GLN A 140 -5.63 6.50 -6.13
C GLN A 140 -4.89 7.82 -6.40
N ALA A 141 -5.53 8.74 -7.12
CA ALA A 141 -4.84 9.88 -7.70
C ALA A 141 -4.50 10.97 -6.69
N ARG A 142 -5.27 11.08 -5.59
CA ARG A 142 -5.15 12.19 -4.63
C ARG A 142 -4.69 11.76 -3.25
N GLU A 143 -5.00 10.54 -2.85
CA GLU A 143 -4.65 10.04 -1.51
C GLU A 143 -3.52 8.99 -1.54
N GLY A 144 -3.05 8.59 -2.72
CA GLY A 144 -1.92 7.68 -2.87
C GLY A 144 -2.23 6.25 -2.45
N TYR A 145 -3.46 5.79 -2.68
CA TYR A 145 -3.81 4.40 -2.47
C TYR A 145 -3.34 3.53 -3.66
N VAL A 146 -2.78 2.36 -3.35
CA VAL A 146 -2.50 1.30 -4.32
C VAL A 146 -3.80 0.59 -4.68
N TYR A 147 -4.00 0.31 -5.96
CA TYR A 147 -5.23 -0.32 -6.46
C TYR A 147 -5.06 -1.82 -6.70
N ILE A 148 -5.99 -2.60 -6.17
CA ILE A 148 -6.09 -4.05 -6.34
C ILE A 148 -7.47 -4.42 -6.87
N LYS A 149 -7.51 -5.28 -7.89
CA LYS A 149 -8.73 -5.84 -8.46
C LYS A 149 -8.65 -7.37 -8.47
N PRO A 150 -9.30 -8.04 -7.51
CA PRO A 150 -9.38 -9.50 -7.43
C PRO A 150 -10.14 -10.14 -8.60
#